data_AF-A0A3P6CCF0-F1
#
_entry.id   AF-A0A3P6CCF0-F1
#
_cell.length_a   1.000
_cell.length_b   1.000
_cell.length_c   1.000
_cell.angle_alpha   90.00
_cell.angle_beta   90.00
_cell.angle_gamma   90.00
#
_symmetry.space_group_name_H-M   'P 1'
#
loop_
_entity.id
_entity.type
_entity.pdbx_description
1 polymer ?
#
loop_
_entity_poly.entity_id
_entity_poly.type
_entity_poly.pdbx_seq_one_letter_code
_entity_poly.pdbx_strand_id
1 'polypeptide(L)'
;MADGKPDEQLFQLLSGLLQQVESLTNTEEVELRSKIEALGLEVTKVPSKSAQPLTEVEIANELDKLSAKIDDVDEMISSALASDPQVQTLLSGTADVWMPVITANSEERLNFTASIDDLDDITTNNDKKSSS
;
A
#
# COMPACT_ATOMS: atom_id res chain seq x y z
N MET A 1 -7.47 -20.32 2.17
CA MET A 1 -6.49 -19.45 2.84
C MET A 1 -5.60 -18.93 1.73
N ALA A 2 -5.57 -17.63 1.47
CA ALA A 2 -4.77 -17.11 0.37
C ALA A 2 -3.29 -17.28 0.73
N ASP A 3 -2.59 -18.22 0.10
CA ASP A 3 -1.14 -18.46 0.25
C ASP A 3 -0.35 -17.39 -0.54
N GLY A 4 -0.45 -16.13 -0.11
CA GLY A 4 0.21 -14.98 -0.75
C GLY A 4 0.92 -14.11 0.28
N LYS A 5 1.88 -13.28 -0.17
CA LYS A 5 2.57 -12.34 0.73
C LYS A 5 1.58 -11.31 1.29
N PRO A 6 1.85 -10.73 2.47
CA PRO A 6 0.91 -9.80 3.09
C PRO A 6 0.55 -8.59 2.22
N ASP A 7 1.54 -8.02 1.53
CA ASP A 7 1.33 -6.92 0.59
C ASP A 7 0.49 -7.34 -0.61
N GLU A 8 0.77 -8.51 -1.19
CA GLU A 8 0.01 -9.05 -2.32
C GLU A 8 -1.48 -9.23 -1.97
N GLN A 9 -1.77 -9.79 -0.79
CA GLN A 9 -3.15 -9.94 -0.30
C GLN A 9 -3.86 -8.58 -0.17
N LEU A 10 -3.15 -7.56 0.34
CA LEU A 10 -3.68 -6.21 0.45
C LEU A 10 -3.98 -5.60 -0.91
N PHE A 11 -3.05 -5.66 -1.86
CA PHE A 11 -3.25 -5.06 -3.18
C PHE A 11 -4.26 -5.82 -4.04
N GLN A 12 -4.40 -7.13 -3.87
CA GLN A 12 -5.50 -7.91 -4.45
C GLN A 12 -6.85 -7.43 -3.92
N LEU A 13 -6.99 -7.24 -2.61
CA LEU A 13 -8.21 -6.71 -2.00
C LEU A 13 -8.53 -5.30 -2.52
N LEU A 14 -7.55 -4.39 -2.50
CA LEU A 14 -7.74 -3.00 -2.94
C LEU A 14 -8.13 -2.92 -4.42
N SER A 15 -7.46 -3.71 -5.28
CA SER A 15 -7.78 -3.79 -6.70
C SER A 15 -9.18 -4.35 -6.94
N GLY A 16 -9.58 -5.38 -6.18
CA GLY A 16 -10.93 -5.96 -6.27
C GLY A 16 -12.02 -4.98 -5.81
N LEU A 17 -11.79 -4.24 -4.73
CA LEU A 17 -12.71 -3.19 -4.24
C LEU A 17 -12.87 -2.07 -5.27
N LEU A 18 -11.75 -1.60 -5.85
CA LEU A 18 -11.77 -0.59 -6.88
C LEU A 18 -12.57 -1.05 -8.11
N GLN A 19 -12.31 -2.24 -8.62
CA GLN A 19 -13.06 -2.81 -9.75
C GLN A 19 -14.56 -2.89 -9.45
N GLN A 20 -14.93 -3.25 -8.22
CA GLN A 20 -16.32 -3.26 -7.80
C GLN A 20 -16.94 -1.85 -7.83
N VAL A 21 -16.26 -0.84 -7.31
CA VAL A 21 -16.72 0.56 -7.35
C VAL A 21 -16.92 1.02 -8.79
N GLU A 22 -15.95 0.75 -9.67
CA GLU A 22 -16.03 1.14 -11.09
C GLU A 22 -17.17 0.43 -11.82
N SER A 23 -17.42 -0.85 -11.50
CA SER A 23 -18.54 -1.60 -12.06
C SER A 23 -19.91 -1.08 -11.60
N LEU A 24 -20.02 -0.66 -10.33
CA LEU A 24 -21.27 -0.17 -9.75
C LEU A 24 -21.59 1.26 -10.20
N THR A 25 -20.56 2.09 -10.36
CA THR A 25 -20.69 3.49 -10.78
C THR A 25 -20.65 3.66 -12.30
N ASN A 26 -20.22 2.62 -13.03
CA ASN A 26 -19.93 2.66 -14.46
C ASN A 26 -19.01 3.85 -14.83
N THR A 27 -18.10 4.19 -13.91
CA THR A 27 -17.16 5.30 -14.00
C THR A 27 -15.78 4.80 -13.61
N GLU A 28 -14.77 5.24 -14.34
CA GLU A 28 -13.38 4.91 -14.05
C GLU A 28 -12.84 5.75 -12.89
N GLU A 29 -12.23 5.12 -11.90
CA GLU A 29 -11.73 5.75 -10.68
C GLU A 29 -10.20 5.96 -10.78
N VAL A 30 -9.80 6.81 -11.72
CA VAL A 30 -8.39 7.07 -12.07
C VAL A 30 -7.58 7.55 -10.86
N GLU A 31 -8.16 8.41 -10.02
CA GLU A 31 -7.47 8.92 -8.84
C GLU A 31 -7.20 7.81 -7.81
N LEU A 32 -8.19 6.93 -7.58
CA LEU A 32 -8.03 5.80 -6.67
C LEU A 32 -6.98 4.81 -7.18
N ARG A 33 -6.89 4.60 -8.50
CA ARG A 33 -5.81 3.79 -9.09
C ARG A 33 -4.44 4.36 -8.80
N SER A 34 -4.22 5.65 -9.07
CA SER A 34 -2.94 6.29 -8.74
C SER A 34 -2.63 6.26 -7.25
N LYS A 35 -3.64 6.38 -6.37
CA LYS A 35 -3.44 6.24 -4.92
C LYS A 35 -3.03 4.81 -4.52
N ILE A 36 -3.64 3.79 -5.10
CA ILE A 36 -3.27 2.38 -4.86
C ILE A 36 -1.85 2.11 -5.38
N GLU A 37 -1.50 2.61 -6.56
CA GLU A 37 -0.15 2.49 -7.14
C GLU A 37 0.91 3.17 -6.25
N ALA A 38 0.66 4.41 -5.83
CA ALA A 38 1.55 5.14 -4.93
C ALA A 38 1.72 4.42 -3.59
N LEU A 39 0.65 3.82 -3.07
CA LEU A 39 0.72 3.01 -1.85
C LEU A 39 1.58 1.75 -2.05
N GLY A 40 1.48 1.10 -3.21
CA GLY A 40 2.35 -0.02 -3.60
C GLY A 40 3.84 0.33 -3.53
N LEU A 41 4.20 1.50 -4.04
CA LEU A 41 5.57 2.01 -3.94
C LEU A 41 5.93 2.34 -2.48
N GLU A 42 5.02 2.93 -1.70
CA GLU A 42 5.28 3.31 -0.32
C GLU A 42 5.57 2.10 0.58
N VAL A 43 4.83 1.00 0.44
CA VAL A 43 4.98 -0.16 1.35
C VAL A 43 6.33 -0.86 1.21
N THR A 44 6.97 -0.76 0.04
CA THR A 44 8.30 -1.35 -0.22
C THR A 44 9.46 -0.46 0.23
N LYS A 45 9.18 0.79 0.62
CA LYS A 45 10.24 1.68 1.09
C LYS A 45 10.82 1.17 2.41
N VAL A 46 12.14 1.09 2.44
CA VAL A 46 12.90 0.83 3.66
C VAL A 46 13.80 2.02 3.96
N PRO A 47 13.94 2.43 5.24
CA PRO A 47 14.88 3.47 5.60
C PRO A 47 16.29 3.12 5.13
N SER A 48 16.93 4.05 4.42
CA SER A 48 18.37 3.94 4.19
C SER A 48 19.08 4.02 5.55
N LYS A 49 20.15 3.24 5.76
CA LYS A 49 20.98 3.37 6.96
C LYS A 49 21.37 4.83 7.11
N SER A 50 20.89 5.49 8.17
CA SER A 50 21.31 6.87 8.47
C SER A 50 22.82 6.87 8.62
N ALA A 51 23.51 7.65 7.79
CA ALA A 51 24.97 7.80 7.87
C ALA A 51 25.39 8.60 9.12
N GLN A 52 24.44 9.27 9.78
CA GLN A 52 24.69 10.09 10.96
C GLN A 52 23.80 9.66 12.14
N PRO A 53 24.38 9.41 13.32
CA PRO A 53 23.59 9.25 14.53
C PRO A 53 22.88 10.58 14.84
N LEU A 54 21.57 10.51 15.06
CA LEU A 54 20.76 11.66 15.46
C LEU A 54 21.11 12.07 16.89
N THR A 55 21.13 13.37 17.15
CA THR A 55 21.21 13.91 18.51
C THR A 55 19.88 13.76 19.24
N GLU A 56 19.89 13.83 20.57
CA GLU A 56 18.67 13.73 21.39
C GLU A 56 17.60 14.76 21.00
N VAL A 57 18.02 15.99 20.66
CA VAL A 57 17.12 17.07 20.22
C VAL A 57 16.49 16.76 18.87
N GLU A 58 17.25 16.17 17.94
CA GLU A 58 16.72 15.76 16.63
C GLU A 58 15.75 14.58 16.77
N ILE A 59 16.06 13.62 17.64
CA ILE A 59 15.15 12.51 17.96
C ILE A 59 13.83 13.04 18.52
N ALA A 60 13.88 13.97 19.48
CA ALA A 60 12.66 14.57 20.04
C ALA A 60 11.82 15.27 18.96
N ASN A 61 12.46 16.03 18.06
CA ASN A 61 11.75 16.70 16.97
C ASN A 61 11.10 15.71 15.98
N GLU A 62 11.79 14.61 15.64
CA GLU A 62 11.18 13.56 14.80
C GLU A 62 10.03 12.83 15.50
N LEU A 63 10.11 12.64 16.82
CA LEU A 63 9.02 12.09 17.62
C LEU A 63 7.82 13.04 17.69
N ASP A 64 8.05 14.35 17.85
CA ASP A 64 6.99 15.36 17.84
C ASP A 64 6.27 15.39 16.48
N LYS A 65 7.02 15.34 15.37
CA LYS A 65 6.45 15.23 14.02
C LYS A 65 5.65 13.95 13.83
N LEU A 66 6.15 12.83 14.37
CA LEU A 66 5.45 11.55 14.30
C LEU A 66 4.15 11.60 15.10
N SER A 67 4.15 12.19 16.29
CA SER A 67 2.96 12.38 17.11
C SER A 67 1.90 13.18 16.36
N ALA A 68 2.27 14.33 15.77
CA ALA A 68 1.33 15.15 15.00
C ALA A 68 0.72 14.38 13.82
N LYS A 69 1.51 13.57 13.11
CA LYS A 69 1.00 12.72 12.02
C LYS A 69 0.02 11.65 12.51
N ILE A 70 0.23 11.11 13.71
CA ILE A 70 -0.69 10.14 14.32
C ILE A 70 -2.00 10.82 14.71
N ASP A 71 -1.93 12.04 15.26
CA ASP A 71 -3.11 12.84 15.59
C ASP A 71 -3.95 13.15 14.34
N ASP A 72 -3.30 13.54 13.23
CA ASP A 72 -3.98 13.78 11.95
C ASP A 72 -4.70 12.51 11.45
N VAL A 73 -4.05 11.34 11.56
CA VAL A 73 -4.65 10.05 11.17
C VAL A 73 -5.83 9.69 12.07
N ASP A 74 -5.74 9.94 13.37
CA ASP A 74 -6.85 9.70 14.32
C ASP A 74 -8.06 10.61 14.02
N GLU A 75 -7.83 11.87 13.68
CA GLU A 75 -8.89 12.78 13.24
C GLU A 75 -9.53 12.30 11.92
N MET A 76 -8.72 11.88 10.95
CA MET A 76 -9.21 11.32 9.69
C MET A 76 -10.09 10.08 9.92
N ILE A 77 -9.65 9.15 10.78
CA ILE A 77 -10.44 7.96 11.12
C ILE A 77 -11.72 8.37 11.82
N SER A 78 -11.64 9.23 12.84
CA SER A 78 -12.79 9.71 13.59
C SER A 78 -13.83 10.39 12.70
N SER A 79 -13.40 11.22 11.74
CA SER A 79 -14.29 11.87 10.78
C SER A 79 -14.94 10.87 9.80
N ALA A 80 -14.20 9.86 9.34
CA ALA A 80 -14.75 8.79 8.50
C ALA A 80 -15.78 7.94 9.25
N LEU A 81 -15.49 7.58 10.51
CA LEU A 81 -16.40 6.84 11.38
C LEU A 81 -17.67 7.62 11.72
N ALA A 82 -17.54 8.94 11.93
CA ALA A 82 -18.68 9.82 12.16
C ALA A 82 -19.56 9.95 10.91
N SER A 83 -18.96 9.92 9.72
CA SER A 83 -19.66 10.03 8.44
C SER A 83 -20.35 8.73 8.03
N ASP A 84 -19.70 7.58 8.24
CA ASP A 84 -20.26 6.26 7.98
C ASP A 84 -19.78 5.22 9.02
N PRO A 85 -20.64 4.80 9.95
CA PRO A 85 -20.31 3.78 10.95
C PRO A 85 -19.88 2.43 10.35
N GLN A 86 -20.24 2.13 9.10
CA GLN A 86 -19.81 0.88 8.44
C GLN A 86 -18.31 0.86 8.14
N VAL A 87 -17.66 2.03 8.08
CA VAL A 87 -16.20 2.15 7.93
C VAL A 87 -15.48 1.42 9.06
N GLN A 88 -15.98 1.46 10.29
CA GLN A 88 -15.39 0.71 11.40
C GLN A 88 -15.41 -0.79 11.15
N THR A 89 -16.56 -1.32 10.73
CA THR A 89 -16.75 -2.75 10.43
C THR A 89 -15.84 -3.18 9.29
N LEU A 90 -15.69 -2.34 8.27
CA LEU A 90 -14.80 -2.62 7.14
C LEU A 90 -13.32 -2.62 7.56
N LEU A 91 -12.87 -1.58 8.27
CA LEU A 91 -11.48 -1.47 8.74
C LEU A 91 -11.12 -2.59 9.72
N SER A 92 -12.02 -2.92 10.64
CA SER A 92 -11.82 -4.02 11.59
C SER A 92 -11.90 -5.38 10.91
N GLY A 93 -12.85 -5.60 10.00
CA GLY A 93 -13.00 -6.86 9.26
C GLY A 93 -11.89 -7.12 8.22
N THR A 94 -11.12 -6.09 7.85
CA THR A 94 -9.97 -6.21 6.94
C THR A 94 -8.63 -6.09 7.66
N ALA A 95 -8.62 -6.00 9.00
CA ALA A 95 -7.41 -5.85 9.82
C ALA A 95 -6.37 -6.94 9.58
N ASP A 96 -6.80 -8.17 9.38
CA ASP A 96 -5.92 -9.31 9.10
C ASP A 96 -5.09 -9.12 7.82
N VAL A 97 -5.52 -8.23 6.91
CA VAL A 97 -4.84 -7.96 5.63
C VAL A 97 -3.97 -6.71 5.69
N TRP A 98 -4.44 -5.61 6.31
CA TRP A 98 -3.66 -4.36 6.32
C TRP A 98 -2.67 -4.26 7.48
N MET A 99 -2.96 -4.84 8.65
CA MET A 99 -2.06 -4.76 9.82
C MET A 99 -0.67 -5.34 9.54
N PRO A 100 -0.52 -6.55 8.97
CA PRO A 100 0.79 -7.13 8.72
C PRO A 100 1.66 -6.29 7.78
N VAL A 101 1.04 -5.54 6.85
CA VAL A 101 1.76 -4.68 5.91
C VAL A 101 2.26 -3.40 6.58
N ILE A 102 1.43 -2.77 7.42
CA ILE A 102 1.82 -1.51 8.07
C ILE A 102 2.81 -1.70 9.22
N THR A 103 2.70 -2.82 9.95
CA THR A 103 3.61 -3.14 11.07
C THR A 103 4.87 -3.87 10.62
N ALA A 104 5.00 -4.16 9.32
CA ALA A 104 6.17 -4.82 8.76
C ALA A 104 7.45 -4.01 9.07
N ASN A 105 8.44 -4.71 9.59
CA ASN A 105 9.78 -4.17 9.79
C ASN A 105 10.54 -4.08 8.46
N SER A 106 11.73 -3.48 8.46
CA SER A 106 12.51 -3.27 7.24
C SER A 106 12.88 -4.57 6.51
N GLU A 107 13.14 -5.66 7.22
CA GLU A 107 13.47 -6.96 6.60
C GLU A 107 12.24 -7.59 5.95
N GLU A 108 11.08 -7.50 6.61
CA GLU A 108 9.79 -7.96 6.06
C GLU A 108 9.41 -7.16 4.81
N ARG A 109 9.61 -5.83 4.83
CA ARG A 109 9.31 -4.95 3.69
C ARG A 109 10.19 -5.20 2.47
N LEU A 110 11.43 -5.68 2.65
CA LEU A 110 12.27 -6.08 1.52
C LEU A 110 11.71 -7.27 0.76
N ASN A 111 10.83 -8.07 1.40
CA ASN A 111 10.18 -9.21 0.76
C ASN A 111 8.88 -8.84 0.06
N PHE A 112 8.37 -7.61 0.26
CA PHE A 112 7.21 -7.09 -0.47
C PHE A 112 7.56 -6.86 -1.94
N THR A 113 6.64 -7.22 -2.82
CA THR A 113 6.80 -7.07 -4.26
C THR A 113 6.02 -5.86 -4.71
N ALA A 114 6.72 -4.80 -5.10
CA ALA A 114 6.13 -3.81 -5.99
C ALA A 114 5.99 -4.49 -7.37
N SER A 115 4.91 -5.24 -7.59
CA SER A 115 4.62 -5.79 -8.91
C SER A 115 4.24 -4.66 -9.85
N ILE A 116 5.24 -4.08 -10.50
CA ILE A 116 5.11 -3.09 -11.58
C ILE A 116 5.11 -3.79 -12.96
N ASP A 117 5.48 -5.07 -13.03
CA ASP A 117 5.83 -5.74 -14.30
C ASP A 117 4.72 -6.58 -14.98
N ASP A 118 3.50 -6.71 -14.41
CA ASP A 118 2.47 -7.56 -15.04
C ASP A 118 1.56 -6.83 -16.07
N LEU A 119 1.84 -5.57 -16.40
CA LEU A 119 1.02 -4.78 -17.35
C LEU A 119 1.67 -4.54 -18.72
N ASP A 120 2.96 -4.82 -18.91
CA ASP A 120 3.68 -4.43 -20.15
C ASP A 120 4.25 -5.59 -21.01
N ASP A 121 4.14 -6.87 -20.63
CA ASP A 121 4.62 -8.00 -21.46
C ASP A 121 3.50 -8.74 -22.23
N ILE A 122 2.61 -7.97 -22.86
CA ILE A 122 1.82 -8.45 -24.01
C ILE A 122 2.07 -7.53 -25.20
N THR A 123 3.32 -7.33 -25.62
CA THR A 123 3.62 -7.06 -27.02
C THR A 123 5.07 -7.41 -27.38
N THR A 124 5.23 -8.13 -28.50
CA THR A 124 6.47 -8.34 -29.30
C THR A 124 7.38 -9.50 -28.85
N ASN A 125 7.68 -10.58 -29.60
CA ASN A 125 7.61 -10.86 -31.03
C ASN A 125 7.54 -12.38 -31.32
N ASN A 126 6.69 -12.75 -32.30
CA ASN A 126 6.85 -13.95 -33.11
C ASN A 126 7.96 -13.76 -34.16
N ASP A 127 8.53 -14.89 -34.58
CA ASP A 127 9.30 -15.14 -35.82
C ASP A 127 10.78 -14.66 -35.91
N LYS A 128 11.75 -15.58 -35.97
CA LYS A 128 12.20 -16.28 -37.22
C LYS A 128 13.64 -16.85 -37.10
N LYS A 129 13.74 -18.20 -37.20
CA LYS A 129 14.59 -18.99 -38.12
C LYS A 129 16.13 -18.80 -38.22
N SER A 130 16.80 -19.95 -37.96
CA SER A 130 17.98 -20.56 -38.64
C SER A 130 19.43 -20.13 -38.36
N SER A 131 20.23 -21.20 -38.26
CA SER A 131 21.69 -21.35 -38.48
C SER A 131 22.55 -20.99 -37.26
N SER A 132 23.45 -21.84 -36.78
CA SER A 132 24.32 -22.76 -37.52
C SER A 132 24.67 -24.04 -36.77
#